data_AF-A0A930T1W8-F1
#
_entry.id   AF-A0A930T1W8-F1
#
_cell.length_a   1.000
_cell.length_b   1.000
_cell.length_c   1.000
_cell.angle_alpha   90.00
_cell.angle_beta   90.00
_cell.angle_gamma   90.00
#
_symmetry.space_group_name_H-M   'P 1'
#
loop_
_entity.id
_entity.type
_entity.pdbx_description
1 polymer ?
#
loop_
_entity_poly.entity_id
_entity_poly.type
_entity_poly.pdbx_seq_one_letter_code
_entity_poly.pdbx_strand_id
1 'polypeptide(L)'
;MSEKNSFGNGFLFGTVIGGLIGGVIGVIVTKKTTELNEDREEKKQANNYTVNNNNIENSRLSLEEKINQLNHAIDDVRVTLQKNTDLIDN
;
A
#
# COMPACT_ATOMS: atom_id res chain seq x y z
N MET A 1 -17.95 18.83 -33.00
CA MET A 1 -17.61 17.44 -32.56
C MET A 1 -16.10 17.21 -32.65
N SER A 2 -15.27 17.93 -31.86
CA SER A 2 -13.79 17.88 -31.99
C SER A 2 -13.02 17.46 -30.72
N GLU A 3 -13.68 17.18 -29.60
CA GLU A 3 -13.00 16.76 -28.36
C GLU A 3 -12.58 15.28 -28.34
N LYS A 4 -13.15 14.44 -29.20
CA LYS A 4 -12.86 13.00 -29.22
C LYS A 4 -11.46 12.66 -29.78
N ASN A 5 -10.86 13.57 -30.54
CA ASN A 5 -9.60 13.30 -31.24
C ASN A 5 -8.35 13.57 -30.35
N SER A 6 -8.47 14.41 -29.33
CA SER A 6 -7.34 14.72 -28.42
C SER A 6 -7.10 13.62 -27.39
N PHE A 7 -8.15 12.93 -26.91
CA PHE A 7 -7.98 11.84 -25.95
C PHE A 7 -7.35 10.59 -26.59
N GLY A 8 -7.80 10.19 -27.78
CA GLY A 8 -7.30 9.00 -28.47
C GLY A 8 -5.81 9.08 -28.81
N ASN A 9 -5.36 10.23 -29.30
CA ASN A 9 -3.95 10.44 -29.63
C ASN A 9 -3.06 10.51 -28.37
N GLY A 10 -3.55 11.11 -27.28
CA GLY A 10 -2.84 11.14 -26.00
C GLY A 10 -2.75 9.76 -25.35
N PHE A 11 -3.82 8.98 -25.40
CA PHE A 11 -3.84 7.61 -24.89
C PHE A 11 -2.88 6.71 -25.66
N LEU A 12 -2.89 6.76 -26.99
CA LEU A 12 -2.01 5.91 -27.82
C LEU A 12 -0.53 6.21 -27.54
N PHE A 13 -0.15 7.50 -27.46
CA PHE A 13 1.21 7.89 -27.08
C PHE A 13 1.55 7.47 -25.64
N GLY A 14 0.61 7.66 -24.72
CA GLY A 14 0.76 7.27 -23.31
C GLY A 14 0.97 5.76 -23.15
N THR A 15 0.25 4.92 -23.90
CA THR A 15 0.39 3.46 -23.86
C THR A 15 1.73 3.00 -24.41
N VAL A 16 2.26 3.61 -25.47
CA VAL A 16 3.57 3.24 -26.00
C VAL A 16 4.67 3.54 -24.97
N ILE A 17 4.66 4.74 -24.40
CA ILE A 17 5.68 5.16 -23.42
C ILE A 17 5.52 4.40 -22.10
N GLY A 18 4.28 4.32 -21.59
CA GLY A 18 3.95 3.60 -20.36
C GLY A 18 4.17 2.10 -20.47
N GLY A 19 3.95 1.51 -21.65
CA GLY A 19 4.19 0.09 -21.94
C GLY A 19 5.67 -0.27 -21.90
N LEU A 20 6.56 0.61 -22.39
CA LEU A 20 8.01 0.38 -22.28
C LEU A 20 8.48 0.38 -20.83
N ILE A 21 8.05 1.38 -20.04
CA ILE A 21 8.42 1.50 -18.62
C ILE A 21 7.80 0.35 -17.81
N GLY A 22 6.50 0.10 -18.01
CA GLY A 22 5.76 -0.97 -17.35
C GLY A 22 6.28 -2.37 -17.71
N GLY A 23 6.76 -2.57 -18.93
CA GLY A 23 7.35 -3.83 -19.38
C GLY A 23 8.62 -4.20 -18.61
N VAL A 24 9.53 -3.23 -18.40
CA VAL A 24 10.77 -3.47 -17.62
C VAL A 24 10.45 -3.79 -16.16
N ILE A 25 9.53 -3.04 -15.55
CA ILE A 25 9.08 -3.29 -14.17
C ILE A 25 8.38 -4.66 -14.07
N GLY A 26 7.56 -5.00 -15.06
CA GLY A 26 6.86 -6.28 -15.15
C GLY A 26 7.83 -7.47 -15.14
N VAL A 27 8.88 -7.44 -15.96
CA VAL A 27 9.89 -8.51 -16.01
C VAL A 27 10.58 -8.69 -14.65
N ILE A 28 10.95 -7.60 -13.96
CA ILE A 28 11.59 -7.68 -12.63
C ILE A 28 10.66 -8.32 -11.60
N VAL A 29 9.38 -7.94 -11.60
CA VAL A 29 8.36 -8.52 -10.71
C VAL A 29 8.16 -10.00 -11.02
N THR A 30 8.07 -10.37 -12.30
CA THR A 30 7.84 -11.77 -12.70
C THR A 30 9.03 -12.66 -12.35
N LYS A 31 10.27 -12.20 -12.53
CA LYS A 31 11.47 -12.96 -12.14
C LYS A 31 11.47 -13.28 -10.64
N LYS A 32 11.10 -12.32 -9.80
CA LYS A 32 10.93 -12.53 -8.35
C LYS A 32 9.85 -13.58 -8.05
N THR A 33 8.76 -13.64 -8.82
CA THR A 33 7.70 -14.64 -8.61
C THR A 33 8.05 -16.02 -9.18
N THR A 34 8.81 -16.12 -10.27
CA THR A 34 9.18 -17.40 -10.88
C THR A 34 10.23 -18.14 -10.04
N GLU A 35 11.24 -17.44 -9.53
CA GLU A 35 12.21 -18.01 -8.57
C GLU A 35 11.52 -18.48 -7.28
N LEU A 36 10.41 -17.84 -6.88
CA LEU A 36 9.59 -18.28 -5.76
C LEU A 36 8.65 -19.45 -6.09
N ASN A 37 8.43 -19.81 -7.36
CA ASN A 37 7.48 -20.86 -7.75
C ASN A 37 8.13 -22.18 -8.14
N GLU A 38 9.37 -22.20 -8.64
CA GLU A 38 10.09 -23.43 -8.97
C GLU A 38 10.45 -24.25 -7.71
N ASP A 39 10.70 -23.59 -6.57
CA ASP A 39 10.94 -24.24 -5.26
C ASP A 39 9.65 -24.67 -4.51
N ARG A 40 8.46 -24.44 -5.09
CA ARG A 40 7.18 -24.56 -4.37
C ARG A 40 6.32 -25.76 -4.74
N GLU A 41 6.69 -26.58 -5.70
CA GLU A 41 5.86 -27.73 -6.08
C GLU A 41 5.91 -28.86 -5.02
N GLU A 42 7.01 -29.02 -4.28
CA GLU A 42 7.15 -30.10 -3.28
C GLU A 42 6.89 -29.68 -1.81
N LYS A 43 6.76 -28.38 -1.48
CA LYS A 43 6.57 -27.87 -0.10
C LYS A 43 5.27 -27.11 0.17
N LYS A 44 4.37 -26.98 -0.81
CA LYS A 44 3.17 -26.12 -0.72
C LYS A 44 2.06 -26.61 0.23
N GLN A 45 2.03 -27.86 0.68
CA GLN A 45 0.91 -28.32 1.52
C GLN A 45 1.13 -28.11 3.02
N ALA A 46 2.36 -28.14 3.54
CA ALA A 46 2.62 -27.98 4.97
C ALA A 46 2.85 -26.53 5.43
N ASN A 47 3.27 -25.62 4.54
CA ASN A 47 3.72 -24.27 4.93
C ASN A 47 2.59 -23.20 4.91
N ASN A 48 1.48 -23.46 4.23
CA ASN A 48 0.39 -22.48 4.09
C ASN A 48 -0.39 -22.24 5.39
N TYR A 49 -0.44 -23.22 6.30
CA TYR A 49 -1.09 -23.04 7.61
C TYR A 49 -0.25 -22.18 8.58
N THR A 50 1.07 -22.34 8.59
CA THR A 50 1.96 -21.56 9.48
C THR A 50 2.14 -20.12 9.01
N VAL A 51 2.22 -19.87 7.69
CA VAL A 51 2.35 -18.52 7.13
C VAL A 51 1.09 -17.68 7.37
N ASN A 52 -0.11 -18.26 7.32
CA ASN A 52 -1.35 -17.51 7.55
C ASN A 52 -1.48 -17.01 9.00
N ASN A 53 -1.12 -17.84 9.99
CA ASN A 53 -1.17 -17.45 11.41
C ASN A 53 -0.22 -16.29 11.74
N ASN A 54 1.01 -16.30 11.20
CA ASN A 54 1.97 -15.22 11.44
C ASN A 54 1.54 -13.89 10.80
N ASN A 55 0.88 -13.93 9.64
CA ASN A 55 0.36 -12.72 8.99
C ASN A 55 -0.83 -12.12 9.74
N ILE A 56 -1.68 -12.97 10.34
CA ILE A 56 -2.79 -12.52 11.19
C ILE A 56 -2.25 -11.83 12.44
N GLU A 57 -1.24 -12.41 13.09
CA GLU A 57 -0.65 -11.81 14.29
C GLU A 57 0.09 -10.49 13.97
N ASN A 58 0.83 -10.41 12.87
CA ASN A 58 1.46 -9.17 12.42
C ASN A 58 0.42 -8.08 12.10
N SER A 59 -0.70 -8.45 11.49
CA SER A 59 -1.80 -7.52 11.22
C SER A 59 -2.46 -7.05 12.53
N ARG A 60 -2.58 -7.95 13.52
CA ARG A 60 -3.10 -7.63 14.87
C ARG A 60 -2.20 -6.63 15.59
N LEU A 61 -0.89 -6.88 15.62
CA LEU A 61 0.10 -5.98 16.23
C LEU A 61 0.16 -4.62 15.53
N SER A 62 0.11 -4.60 14.19
CA SER A 62 0.09 -3.34 13.43
C SER A 62 -1.16 -2.52 13.71
N LEU A 63 -2.31 -3.18 13.92
CA LEU A 63 -3.53 -2.49 14.29
C LEU A 63 -3.45 -1.91 15.70
N GLU A 64 -2.86 -2.64 16.64
CA GLU A 64 -2.64 -2.20 18.02
C GLU A 64 -1.74 -0.94 18.08
N GLU A 65 -0.65 -0.92 17.31
CA GLU A 65 0.23 0.24 17.18
C GLU A 65 -0.50 1.46 16.59
N LYS A 66 -1.32 1.25 15.55
CA LYS A 66 -2.12 2.33 14.93
C LYS A 66 -3.16 2.90 15.88
N ILE A 67 -3.78 2.07 16.72
CA ILE A 67 -4.73 2.53 17.74
C ILE A 67 -4.00 3.39 18.78
N ASN A 68 -2.81 2.98 19.21
CA ASN A 68 -2.03 3.76 20.17
C ASN A 68 -1.57 5.10 19.58
N GLN A 69 -1.12 5.12 18.32
CA GLN A 69 -0.77 6.35 17.60
C GLN A 69 -1.98 7.30 17.50
N LEU A 70 -3.16 6.76 17.20
CA LEU A 70 -4.38 7.57 17.11
C LEU A 70 -4.77 8.17 18.46
N ASN A 71 -4.71 7.38 19.54
CA ASN A 71 -5.00 7.87 20.89
C ASN A 71 -4.05 9.00 21.30
N HIS A 72 -2.74 8.84 21.05
CA HIS A 72 -1.77 9.90 21.29
C HIS A 72 -2.03 11.15 20.45
N ALA A 73 -2.34 11.00 19.16
CA ALA A 73 -2.67 12.14 18.30
C ALA A 73 -3.96 12.85 18.75
N ILE A 74 -4.95 12.11 19.26
CA ILE A 74 -6.18 12.68 19.83
C ILE A 74 -5.87 13.48 21.09
N ASP A 75 -5.02 12.94 21.98
CA ASP A 75 -4.61 13.64 23.19
C ASP A 75 -3.84 14.92 22.88
N ASP A 76 -2.92 14.90 21.90
CA ASP A 76 -2.18 16.08 21.46
C ASP A 76 -3.09 17.17 20.88
N VAL A 77 -4.09 16.78 20.07
CA VAL A 77 -5.09 17.71 19.53
C VAL A 77 -5.94 18.27 20.66
N ARG A 78 -6.38 17.44 21.61
CA ARG A 78 -7.16 17.88 22.77
C ARG A 78 -6.39 18.91 23.61
N VAL A 79 -5.12 18.64 23.91
CA VAL A 79 -4.25 19.56 24.66
C VAL A 79 -4.04 20.86 23.89
N THR A 80 -3.82 20.78 22.57
CA THR A 80 -3.66 21.96 21.71
C THR A 80 -4.91 22.82 21.68
N LEU A 81 -6.09 22.20 21.60
CA LEU A 81 -7.37 22.91 21.64
C LEU A 81 -7.61 23.56 22.99
N GLN A 82 -7.37 22.85 24.10
CA GLN A 82 -7.51 23.40 25.44
C GLN A 82 -6.57 24.59 25.67
N LYS A 83 -5.29 24.44 25.32
CA LYS A 83 -4.29 25.51 25.43
C LYS A 83 -4.70 26.75 24.63
N ASN A 84 -5.23 26.57 23.42
CA ASN A 84 -5.69 27.69 22.61
C ASN A 84 -6.96 28.34 23.19
N THR A 85 -7.86 27.58 23.79
CA THR A 85 -9.04 28.13 24.50
C THR A 85 -8.63 28.92 25.75
N ASP A 86 -7.71 28.41 26.55
CA ASP A 86 -7.20 29.10 27.76
C ASP A 86 -6.44 30.40 27.42
N LEU A 87 -5.92 30.53 26.20
CA LEU A 87 -5.30 31.75 25.65
C LEU A 87 -6.31 32.76 25.09
N ILE A 88 -7.55 32.34 24.82
CA ILE A 88 -8.62 33.22 24.32
C ILE A 88 -9.42 33.83 25.48
N ASP A 89 -9.45 33.16 26.64
CA ASP A 89 -10.20 33.57 27.83
C ASP A 89 -9.39 34.37 28.88
N ASN A 90 -8.13 34.74 28.59
CA ASN A 90 -7.31 35.73 29.33
C ASN A 90 -7.05 36.98 28.49
#